data_AF-A0A7S4ETR7-F1
#
_entry.id   AF-A0A7S4ETR7-F1
#
_cell.length_a   1.000
_cell.length_b   1.000
_cell.length_c   1.000
_cell.angle_alpha   90.00
_cell.angle_beta   90.00
_cell.angle_gamma   90.00
#
_symmetry.space_group_name_H-M   'P 1'
#
loop_
_entity.id
_entity.type
_entity.pdbx_description
1 polymer ?
#
loop_
_entity_poly.entity_id
_entity_poly.type
_entity_poly.pdbx_seq_one_letter_code
_entity_poly.pdbx_strand_id
1 'polypeptide(L)'
;MSRAAASNASKAAQKEMLKEKAAQREAALAMGLTKDMQKAISADTLLCTVCGASQLGPDTQCTCKGGRTRPPEGYDATVQLLAAAKARHAANVKAKMGASAAKQASVQAAKAKKREAKDTDGLAELDLSTIDYCEVEFLPGAKLGMSIEKNAVSAVADAAGGQAAALGVKVGWLIRRVNGVDVPADRTAIIKATAASMKAGPVKITFQIQLEDNTYACVSCDKFVHADEFDGDQLELGPGKHMCRGCAEFADMF
;
A
#
# COMPACT_ATOMS: atom_id res chain seq x y z
N MET A 1 4.44 -55.19 6.56
CA MET A 1 3.72 -54.07 5.89
C MET A 1 4.73 -53.16 5.21
N SER A 2 4.57 -52.88 3.91
CA SER A 2 5.56 -52.12 3.13
C SER A 2 5.48 -50.61 3.41
N ARG A 3 6.63 -49.92 3.44
CA ARG A 3 6.73 -48.47 3.69
C ARG A 3 5.88 -47.63 2.73
N ALA A 4 5.62 -48.13 1.53
CA ALA A 4 4.76 -47.47 0.53
C ALA A 4 3.30 -47.35 1.00
N ALA A 5 2.75 -48.39 1.63
CA ALA A 5 1.37 -48.39 2.12
C ALA A 5 1.15 -47.38 3.26
N ALA A 6 2.14 -47.25 4.16
CA ALA A 6 2.10 -46.25 5.24
C ALA A 6 2.14 -44.80 4.70
N SER A 7 2.88 -44.54 3.62
CA SER A 7 2.95 -43.19 3.02
C SER A 7 1.67 -42.79 2.29
N ASN A 8 0.95 -43.74 1.70
CA ASN A 8 -0.31 -43.46 1.01
C ASN A 8 -1.44 -43.22 2.01
N ALA A 9 -1.47 -43.96 3.12
CA ALA A 9 -2.42 -43.74 4.21
C ALA A 9 -2.27 -42.35 4.83
N SER A 10 -1.04 -41.85 5.03
CA SER A 10 -0.81 -40.52 5.61
C SER A 10 -1.22 -39.38 4.67
N LYS A 11 -1.00 -39.51 3.36
CA LYS A 11 -1.46 -38.52 2.36
C LYS A 11 -2.99 -38.44 2.28
N ALA A 12 -3.68 -39.57 2.34
CA ALA A 12 -5.14 -39.60 2.35
C ALA A 12 -5.71 -38.90 3.60
N ALA A 13 -5.15 -39.19 4.78
CA ALA A 13 -5.53 -38.53 6.03
C ALA A 13 -5.26 -37.01 6.02
N GLN A 14 -4.13 -36.57 5.46
CA GLN A 14 -3.82 -35.16 5.29
C GLN A 14 -4.81 -34.45 4.36
N LYS A 15 -5.19 -35.10 3.25
CA LYS A 15 -6.16 -34.53 2.30
C LYS A 15 -7.54 -34.36 2.94
N GLU A 16 -8.02 -35.34 3.70
CA GLU A 16 -9.29 -35.22 4.42
C GLU A 16 -9.23 -34.13 5.50
N MET A 17 -8.15 -34.05 6.27
CA MET A 17 -7.95 -32.96 7.26
C MET A 17 -7.97 -31.57 6.59
N LEU A 18 -7.38 -31.41 5.41
CA LEU A 18 -7.38 -30.14 4.68
C LEU A 18 -8.78 -29.77 4.16
N LYS A 19 -9.56 -30.76 3.69
CA LYS A 19 -10.95 -30.53 3.30
C LYS A 19 -11.81 -30.11 4.48
N GLU A 20 -11.66 -30.78 5.62
CA GLU A 20 -12.39 -30.43 6.84
C GLU A 20 -12.04 -29.02 7.31
N LYS A 21 -10.75 -28.66 7.32
CA LYS A 21 -10.31 -27.28 7.62
C LYS A 21 -10.84 -26.25 6.64
N ALA A 22 -10.93 -26.59 5.34
CA ALA A 22 -11.50 -25.70 4.34
C ALA A 22 -13.00 -25.48 4.59
N ALA A 23 -13.76 -26.54 4.86
CA ALA A 23 -15.17 -26.46 5.20
C ALA A 23 -15.42 -25.65 6.49
N GLN A 24 -14.61 -25.87 7.54
CA GLN A 24 -14.66 -25.07 8.77
C GLN A 24 -14.37 -23.59 8.51
N ARG A 25 -13.41 -23.29 7.61
CA ARG A 25 -13.09 -21.91 7.22
C ARG A 25 -14.23 -21.26 6.44
N GLU A 26 -14.85 -21.96 5.50
CA GLU A 26 -16.01 -21.45 4.75
C GLU A 26 -17.20 -21.20 5.67
N ALA A 27 -17.50 -22.12 6.59
CA ALA A 27 -18.57 -21.94 7.58
C ALA A 27 -18.30 -20.71 8.48
N ALA A 28 -17.06 -20.51 8.89
CA ALA A 28 -16.67 -19.32 9.65
C ALA A 28 -16.80 -18.02 8.84
N LEU A 29 -16.37 -18.02 7.58
CA LEU A 29 -16.54 -16.87 6.68
C LEU A 29 -18.01 -16.56 6.44
N ALA A 30 -18.86 -17.58 6.27
CA ALA A 30 -20.32 -17.41 6.15
C ALA A 30 -20.94 -16.77 7.41
N MET A 31 -20.35 -16.99 8.58
CA MET A 31 -20.72 -16.34 9.84
C MET A 31 -20.05 -14.96 10.05
N GLY A 32 -19.24 -14.50 9.09
CA GLY A 32 -18.51 -13.22 9.17
C GLY A 32 -17.33 -13.24 10.15
N LEU A 33 -16.78 -14.41 10.48
CA LEU A 33 -15.60 -14.52 11.34
C LEU A 33 -14.32 -14.35 10.52
N THR A 34 -13.56 -13.30 10.82
CA THR A 34 -12.19 -13.17 10.32
C THR A 34 -11.24 -14.09 11.11
N LYS A 35 -10.05 -14.40 10.56
CA LYS A 35 -9.02 -15.19 11.25
C LYS A 35 -8.66 -14.60 12.63
N ASP A 36 -8.59 -13.27 12.73
CA ASP A 36 -8.29 -12.59 13.98
C ASP A 36 -9.41 -12.75 15.01
N MET A 37 -10.68 -12.73 14.56
CA MET A 37 -11.82 -13.00 15.44
C MET A 37 -11.81 -14.45 15.92
N GLN A 38 -11.50 -15.42 15.06
CA GLN A 38 -11.35 -16.82 15.46
C GLN A 38 -10.28 -17.00 16.53
N LYS A 39 -9.10 -16.38 16.34
CA LYS A 39 -8.00 -16.41 17.31
C LYS A 39 -8.39 -15.74 18.63
N ALA A 40 -9.14 -14.64 18.57
CA ALA A 40 -9.64 -13.94 19.75
C ALA A 40 -10.71 -14.72 20.51
N ILE A 41 -11.50 -15.55 19.82
CA ILE A 41 -12.51 -16.44 20.43
C ILE A 41 -11.84 -17.67 21.03
N SER A 42 -10.86 -18.28 20.35
CA SER A 42 -10.21 -19.49 20.85
C SER A 42 -9.38 -19.26 22.11
N ALA A 43 -8.97 -18.02 22.38
CA ALA A 43 -8.29 -17.62 23.60
C ALA A 43 -9.25 -17.14 24.71
N ASP A 44 -10.55 -17.02 24.43
CA ASP A 44 -11.54 -16.48 25.36
C ASP A 44 -12.40 -17.60 25.95
N THR A 45 -12.76 -17.46 27.22
CA THR A 45 -13.59 -18.43 27.94
C THR A 45 -14.79 -17.71 28.53
N LEU A 46 -15.98 -18.22 28.27
CA LEU A 46 -17.21 -17.67 28.82
C LEU A 46 -17.30 -18.01 30.32
N LEU A 47 -17.44 -16.99 31.15
CA LEU A 47 -17.56 -17.11 32.61
C LEU A 47 -19.02 -17.21 33.06
N CYS A 48 -19.95 -16.61 32.32
CA CYS A 48 -21.38 -16.64 32.64
C CYS A 48 -22.26 -16.55 31.39
N THR A 49 -23.20 -17.47 31.27
CA THR A 49 -24.19 -17.49 30.17
C THR A 49 -25.30 -16.45 30.32
N VAL A 50 -25.50 -15.89 31.52
CA VAL A 50 -26.58 -14.94 31.81
C VAL A 50 -26.18 -13.51 31.46
N CYS A 51 -25.01 -13.03 31.95
CA CYS A 51 -24.53 -11.69 31.64
C CYS A 51 -23.55 -11.65 30.45
N GLY A 52 -23.09 -12.79 29.94
CA GLY A 52 -22.12 -12.84 28.85
C GLY A 52 -20.69 -12.49 29.25
N ALA A 53 -20.39 -12.41 30.56
CA ALA A 53 -19.04 -12.17 31.05
C ALA A 53 -18.07 -13.23 30.49
N SER A 54 -16.94 -12.77 29.96
CA SER A 54 -15.88 -13.62 29.42
C SER A 54 -14.53 -13.17 29.93
N GLN A 55 -13.54 -14.07 29.93
CA GLN A 55 -12.22 -13.80 30.50
C GLN A 55 -11.51 -12.61 29.83
N LEU A 56 -11.71 -12.44 28.51
CA LEU A 56 -11.11 -11.34 27.76
C LEU A 56 -12.10 -10.19 27.51
N GLY A 57 -13.38 -10.34 27.87
CA GLY A 57 -14.44 -9.37 27.64
C GLY A 57 -14.31 -8.07 28.45
N PRO A 58 -15.16 -7.06 28.16
CA PRO A 58 -15.20 -5.81 28.94
C PRO A 58 -15.52 -6.08 30.42
N ASP A 59 -16.37 -7.09 30.68
CA ASP A 59 -16.72 -7.55 32.01
C ASP A 59 -15.97 -8.86 32.31
N THR A 60 -14.78 -8.73 32.90
CA THR A 60 -13.93 -9.88 33.28
C THR A 60 -14.40 -10.56 34.57
N GLN A 61 -15.43 -10.03 35.22
CA GLN A 61 -16.03 -10.55 36.45
C GLN A 61 -17.55 -10.68 36.27
N CYS A 62 -18.10 -11.83 36.64
CA CYS A 62 -19.54 -12.02 36.64
C CYS A 62 -20.18 -11.24 37.80
N THR A 63 -21.03 -10.26 37.49
CA THR A 63 -21.75 -9.42 38.46
C THR A 63 -23.13 -9.97 38.82
N CYS A 64 -23.54 -11.12 38.28
CA CYS A 64 -24.83 -11.74 38.59
C CYS A 64 -24.88 -12.18 40.06
N LYS A 65 -25.95 -11.80 40.77
CA LYS A 65 -26.18 -12.13 42.20
C LYS A 65 -26.19 -13.64 42.54
N GLY A 66 -26.18 -14.52 41.54
CA GLY A 66 -26.22 -15.98 41.70
C GLY A 66 -24.90 -16.73 41.55
N GLY A 67 -23.77 -16.04 41.31
CA GLY A 67 -22.43 -16.64 41.42
C GLY A 67 -22.22 -17.97 40.66
N ARG A 68 -21.92 -17.85 39.37
CA ARG A 68 -21.51 -18.93 38.43
C ARG A 68 -22.61 -19.90 38.00
N THR A 69 -22.98 -19.80 36.73
CA THR A 69 -23.30 -20.99 35.94
C THR A 69 -22.24 -21.10 34.86
N ARG A 70 -21.24 -21.94 35.14
CA ARG A 70 -20.43 -22.53 34.08
C ARG A 70 -21.42 -23.06 33.04
N PRO A 71 -21.21 -22.80 31.73
CA PRO A 71 -22.10 -23.33 30.71
C PRO A 71 -22.29 -24.83 30.95
N PRO A 72 -23.52 -25.35 30.87
CA PRO A 72 -23.76 -26.79 31.02
C PRO A 72 -22.92 -27.55 29.97
N GLU A 73 -22.58 -28.80 30.28
CA GLU A 73 -21.84 -29.65 29.34
C GLU A 73 -22.61 -29.74 28.00
N GLY A 74 -21.93 -29.45 26.89
CA GLY A 74 -22.56 -29.40 25.55
C GLY A 74 -23.18 -28.05 25.16
N TYR A 75 -23.04 -27.00 25.97
CA TYR A 75 -23.49 -25.66 25.59
C TYR A 75 -22.58 -25.02 24.53
N ASP A 76 -23.16 -24.61 23.40
CA ASP A 76 -22.44 -23.88 22.36
C ASP A 76 -22.29 -22.38 22.73
N ALA A 77 -21.15 -22.04 23.31
CA ALA A 77 -20.80 -20.66 23.68
C ALA A 77 -20.39 -19.78 22.48
N THR A 78 -20.36 -20.31 21.25
CA THR A 78 -19.80 -19.63 20.08
C THR A 78 -20.48 -18.29 19.81
N VAL A 79 -21.82 -18.22 19.93
CA VAL A 79 -22.58 -16.98 19.68
C VAL A 79 -22.23 -15.88 20.69
N GLN A 80 -22.11 -16.24 21.98
CA GLN A 80 -21.81 -15.28 23.05
C GLN A 80 -20.36 -14.81 22.99
N LEU A 81 -19.41 -15.73 22.74
CA LEU A 81 -18.01 -15.37 22.54
C LEU A 81 -17.82 -14.51 21.28
N LEU A 82 -18.57 -14.76 20.21
CA LEU A 82 -18.56 -13.93 19.01
C LEU A 82 -19.06 -12.51 19.32
N ALA A 83 -20.16 -12.37 20.08
CA ALA A 83 -20.67 -11.07 20.49
C ALA A 83 -19.64 -10.30 21.35
N ALA A 84 -19.03 -10.98 22.33
CA ALA A 84 -17.98 -10.40 23.16
C ALA A 84 -16.76 -9.98 22.32
N ALA A 85 -16.31 -10.81 21.38
CA ALA A 85 -15.21 -10.50 20.48
C ALA A 85 -15.51 -9.29 19.58
N LYS A 86 -16.73 -9.20 19.03
CA LYS A 86 -17.18 -8.04 18.25
C LYS A 86 -17.17 -6.75 19.08
N ALA A 87 -17.65 -6.81 20.32
CA ALA A 87 -17.63 -5.66 21.24
C ALA A 87 -16.19 -5.18 21.53
N ARG A 88 -15.25 -6.10 21.77
CA ARG A 88 -13.82 -5.76 21.95
C ARG A 88 -13.21 -5.14 20.71
N HIS A 89 -13.49 -5.70 19.54
CA HIS A 89 -12.97 -5.16 18.29
C HIS A 89 -13.49 -3.73 18.07
N ALA A 90 -14.78 -3.49 18.27
CA ALA A 90 -15.37 -2.16 18.17
C ALA A 90 -14.74 -1.17 19.17
N ALA A 91 -14.53 -1.58 20.42
CA ALA A 91 -13.85 -0.76 21.43
C ALA A 91 -12.41 -0.42 21.04
N ASN A 92 -11.65 -1.40 20.53
CA ASN A 92 -10.28 -1.21 20.06
C ASN A 92 -10.20 -0.27 18.85
N VAL A 93 -11.11 -0.42 17.88
CA VAL A 93 -11.20 0.49 16.73
C VAL A 93 -11.48 1.91 17.19
N LYS A 94 -12.47 2.09 18.08
CA LYS A 94 -12.79 3.41 18.64
C LYS A 94 -11.60 4.03 19.39
N ALA A 95 -10.88 3.24 20.19
CA ALA A 95 -9.67 3.69 20.89
C ALA A 95 -8.55 4.09 19.91
N LYS A 96 -8.31 3.29 18.86
CA LYS A 96 -7.34 3.62 17.81
C LYS A 96 -7.72 4.90 17.05
N MET A 97 -9.00 5.06 16.69
CA MET A 97 -9.49 6.29 16.04
C MET A 97 -9.29 7.52 16.94
N GLY A 98 -9.60 7.40 18.24
CA GLY A 98 -9.35 8.48 19.21
C GLY A 98 -7.86 8.84 19.32
N ALA A 99 -6.98 7.85 19.38
CA ALA A 99 -5.53 8.06 19.42
C ALA A 99 -5.00 8.70 18.11
N SER A 100 -5.51 8.29 16.95
CA SER A 100 -5.18 8.88 15.66
C SER A 100 -5.64 10.34 15.55
N ALA A 101 -6.85 10.65 16.02
CA ALA A 101 -7.34 12.03 16.08
C ALA A 101 -6.46 12.93 16.96
N ALA A 102 -6.02 12.42 18.12
CA ALA A 102 -5.10 13.14 19.00
C ALA A 102 -3.73 13.38 18.34
N LYS A 103 -3.19 12.39 17.60
CA LYS A 103 -1.95 12.54 16.82
C LYS A 103 -2.11 13.54 15.67
N GLN A 104 -3.25 13.56 14.99
CA GLN A 104 -3.50 14.54 13.92
C GLN A 104 -3.53 15.96 14.48
N ALA A 105 -4.16 16.17 15.64
CA ALA A 105 -4.15 17.47 16.31
C ALA A 105 -2.73 17.92 16.68
N SER A 106 -1.87 17.03 17.19
CA SER A 106 -0.48 17.38 17.53
C SER A 106 0.36 17.67 16.28
N VAL A 107 0.17 16.93 15.19
CA VAL A 107 0.83 17.20 13.90
C VAL A 107 0.39 18.54 13.32
N GLN A 108 -0.90 18.87 13.39
CA GLN A 108 -1.40 20.18 12.94
C GLN A 108 -0.82 21.32 13.78
N ALA A 109 -0.78 21.16 15.11
CA ALA A 109 -0.16 22.14 16.00
C ALA A 109 1.35 22.32 15.73
N ALA A 110 2.07 21.22 15.47
CA ALA A 110 3.48 21.27 15.09
C ALA A 110 3.70 21.95 13.72
N LYS A 111 2.82 21.68 12.74
CA LYS A 111 2.84 22.35 11.44
C LYS A 111 2.53 23.85 11.57
N ALA A 112 1.59 24.25 12.43
CA ALA A 112 1.29 25.65 12.70
C ALA A 112 2.50 26.38 13.30
N LYS A 113 3.11 25.82 14.35
CA LYS A 113 4.35 26.35 14.94
C LYS A 113 5.50 26.46 13.94
N LYS A 114 5.66 25.46 13.05
CA LYS A 114 6.68 25.48 11.99
C LYS A 114 6.38 26.56 10.93
N ARG A 115 5.12 26.89 10.67
CA ARG A 115 4.75 27.99 9.75
C ARG A 115 5.05 29.35 10.37
N GLU A 116 4.71 29.55 11.65
CA GLU A 116 5.02 30.79 12.38
C GLU A 116 6.54 31.02 12.50
N ALA A 117 7.33 29.96 12.67
CA ALA A 117 8.79 30.05 12.71
C ALA A 117 9.44 30.24 11.32
N LYS A 118 8.71 30.02 10.23
CA LYS A 118 9.24 30.09 8.85
C LYS A 118 9.04 31.45 8.18
N ASP A 119 8.27 32.35 8.79
CA ASP A 119 7.85 33.62 8.15
C ASP A 119 8.89 34.76 8.23
N THR A 120 10.07 34.53 8.82
CA THR A 120 11.08 35.60 8.95
C THR A 120 12.40 35.40 8.22
N ASP A 121 12.79 34.20 7.76
CA ASP A 121 14.11 34.06 7.07
C ASP A 121 14.34 32.68 6.39
N GLY A 122 13.45 32.20 5.49
CA GLY A 122 13.48 30.77 5.12
C GLY A 122 12.97 30.38 3.73
N LEU A 123 13.10 31.24 2.73
CA LEU A 123 12.80 30.92 1.33
C LEU A 123 14.02 30.41 0.54
N ALA A 124 15.21 30.35 1.15
CA ALA A 124 16.45 29.97 0.48
C ALA A 124 16.94 28.53 0.75
N GLU A 125 16.29 27.76 1.63
CA GLU A 125 16.83 26.45 2.05
C GLU A 125 15.74 25.37 2.18
N LEU A 126 14.79 25.36 1.24
CA LEU A 126 14.23 24.06 0.85
C LEU A 126 15.27 23.47 -0.07
N ASP A 127 16.03 22.53 0.48
CA ASP A 127 17.05 21.73 -0.18
C ASP A 127 16.43 20.98 -1.38
N LEU A 128 16.25 21.70 -2.49
CA LEU A 128 15.87 21.19 -3.81
C LEU A 128 17.08 20.52 -4.50
N SER A 129 18.21 20.37 -3.81
CA SER A 129 19.46 19.84 -4.37
C SER A 129 19.38 18.37 -4.80
N THR A 130 18.32 17.66 -4.44
CA THR A 130 18.14 16.24 -4.83
C THR A 130 17.30 16.04 -6.09
N ILE A 131 16.77 17.11 -6.70
CA ILE A 131 15.96 17.00 -7.91
C ILE A 131 16.50 17.96 -8.98
N ASP A 132 17.21 17.40 -9.94
CA ASP A 132 17.58 18.12 -11.15
C ASP A 132 16.49 18.02 -12.21
N TYR A 133 16.36 19.10 -12.98
CA TYR A 133 15.50 19.16 -14.16
C TYR A 133 16.36 19.31 -15.40
N CYS A 134 16.08 18.51 -16.42
CA CYS A 134 16.76 18.57 -17.71
C CYS A 134 15.73 18.95 -18.78
N GLU A 135 15.93 20.08 -19.46
CA GLU A 135 15.12 20.45 -20.62
C GLU A 135 15.79 19.95 -21.90
N VAL A 136 15.02 19.20 -22.70
CA VAL A 136 15.48 18.62 -23.95
C VAL A 136 14.57 19.07 -25.08
N GLU A 137 15.16 19.56 -26.16
CA GLU A 137 14.44 20.04 -27.35
C GLU A 137 14.45 18.98 -28.46
N PHE A 138 13.25 18.58 -28.88
CA PHE A 138 13.01 17.62 -29.96
C PHE A 138 12.61 18.36 -31.24
N LEU A 139 13.28 18.02 -32.33
CA LEU A 139 13.02 18.62 -33.64
C LEU A 139 11.76 18.01 -34.28
N PRO A 140 10.96 18.81 -35.01
CA PRO A 140 9.79 18.31 -35.71
C PRO A 140 10.18 17.36 -36.85
N GLY A 141 9.29 16.43 -37.21
CA GLY A 141 9.45 15.55 -38.37
C GLY A 141 10.19 14.22 -38.14
N ALA A 142 10.84 14.04 -36.98
CA ALA A 142 11.43 12.76 -36.59
C ALA A 142 10.71 12.14 -35.39
N LYS A 143 10.82 10.81 -35.24
CA LYS A 143 10.23 10.09 -34.11
C LYS A 143 11.02 10.42 -32.84
N LEU A 144 10.30 10.60 -31.72
CA LEU A 144 10.93 10.83 -30.42
C LEU A 144 11.86 9.68 -30.02
N GLY A 145 11.50 8.44 -30.32
CA GLY A 145 12.33 7.27 -30.00
C GLY A 145 12.33 6.88 -28.53
N MET A 146 11.23 7.13 -27.80
CA MET A 146 11.06 6.70 -26.42
C MET A 146 9.65 6.12 -26.20
N SER A 147 9.55 5.15 -25.31
CA SER A 147 8.30 4.63 -24.77
C SER A 147 8.05 5.24 -23.40
N ILE A 148 6.78 5.49 -23.08
CA ILE A 148 6.37 6.13 -21.82
C ILE A 148 5.35 5.23 -21.14
N GLU A 149 5.58 4.97 -19.85
CA GLU A 149 4.63 4.32 -18.93
C GLU A 149 4.23 5.35 -17.87
N LYS A 150 2.95 5.75 -17.83
CA LYS A 150 2.46 6.93 -17.09
C LYS A 150 3.24 8.19 -17.48
N ASN A 151 4.06 8.74 -16.59
CA ASN A 151 4.97 9.87 -16.83
C ASN A 151 6.45 9.46 -16.90
N ALA A 152 6.78 8.19 -16.73
CA ALA A 152 8.16 7.72 -16.74
C ALA A 152 8.57 7.21 -18.12
N VAL A 153 9.81 7.49 -18.52
CA VAL A 153 10.42 6.90 -19.72
C VAL A 153 10.67 5.42 -19.45
N SER A 154 9.96 4.54 -20.15
CA SER A 154 10.04 3.09 -19.94
C SER A 154 11.05 2.40 -20.84
N ALA A 155 11.28 2.92 -22.03
CA ALA A 155 12.32 2.46 -22.94
C ALA A 155 12.79 3.61 -23.82
N VAL A 156 14.05 3.56 -24.25
CA VAL A 156 14.62 4.48 -25.23
C VAL A 156 15.11 3.63 -26.39
N ALA A 157 14.65 3.94 -27.61
CA ALA A 157 15.10 3.26 -28.82
C ALA A 157 16.55 3.64 -29.13
N ASP A 158 17.30 2.75 -29.77
CA ASP A 158 18.68 3.02 -30.18
C ASP A 158 18.79 4.27 -31.05
N ALA A 159 20.01 4.80 -31.24
CA ALA A 159 20.25 6.05 -31.98
C ALA A 159 19.67 6.06 -33.41
N ALA A 160 19.49 4.89 -34.04
CA ALA A 160 18.85 4.77 -35.35
C ALA A 160 17.30 4.83 -35.30
N GLY A 161 16.72 4.65 -34.12
CA GLY A 161 15.28 4.54 -33.86
C GLY A 161 14.59 5.81 -33.38
N GLY A 162 15.33 6.86 -33.01
CA GLY A 162 14.77 8.20 -32.73
C GLY A 162 15.71 9.16 -32.00
N GLN A 163 15.21 10.38 -31.73
CA GLN A 163 16.02 11.49 -31.20
C GLN A 163 16.40 11.34 -29.72
N ALA A 164 15.60 10.63 -28.92
CA ALA A 164 15.77 10.53 -27.47
C ALA A 164 17.15 10.01 -27.06
N ALA A 165 17.65 8.96 -27.72
CA ALA A 165 18.98 8.42 -27.45
C ALA A 165 20.09 9.42 -27.82
N ALA A 166 19.96 10.10 -28.95
CA ALA A 166 20.94 11.11 -29.39
C ALA A 166 20.99 12.32 -28.44
N LEU A 167 19.86 12.65 -27.81
CA LEU A 167 19.73 13.74 -26.84
C LEU A 167 20.05 13.30 -25.40
N GLY A 168 20.47 12.05 -25.19
CA GLY A 168 20.90 11.55 -23.88
C GLY A 168 19.76 11.27 -22.89
N VAL A 169 18.51 11.16 -23.36
CA VAL A 169 17.38 10.78 -22.50
C VAL A 169 17.59 9.35 -22.00
N LYS A 170 17.43 9.14 -20.69
CA LYS A 170 17.59 7.83 -20.05
C LYS A 170 16.25 7.24 -19.59
N VAL A 171 16.23 5.92 -19.48
CA VAL A 171 15.14 5.15 -18.89
C VAL A 171 14.98 5.54 -17.42
N GLY A 172 13.74 5.71 -16.95
CA GLY A 172 13.42 6.11 -15.58
C GLY A 172 13.28 7.62 -15.32
N TRP A 173 13.57 8.47 -16.31
CA TRP A 173 13.30 9.92 -16.21
C TRP A 173 11.79 10.20 -16.22
N LEU A 174 11.35 11.22 -15.46
CA LEU A 174 9.94 11.60 -15.37
C LEU A 174 9.64 12.84 -16.20
N ILE A 175 8.61 12.81 -17.02
CA ILE A 175 8.13 13.96 -17.79
C ILE A 175 7.27 14.85 -16.88
N ARG A 176 7.67 16.12 -16.75
CA ARG A 176 6.94 17.11 -15.94
C ARG A 176 6.26 18.17 -16.79
N ARG A 177 6.95 18.66 -17.83
CA ARG A 177 6.46 19.74 -18.69
C ARG A 177 6.65 19.43 -20.16
N VAL A 178 5.73 19.92 -20.97
CA VAL A 178 5.82 19.94 -22.44
C VAL A 178 5.60 21.39 -22.88
N ASN A 179 6.59 21.97 -23.55
CA ASN A 179 6.64 23.38 -23.96
C ASN A 179 6.37 24.36 -22.80
N GLY A 180 6.93 24.08 -21.63
CA GLY A 180 6.78 24.89 -20.42
C GLY A 180 5.41 24.73 -19.71
N VAL A 181 4.50 23.92 -20.24
CA VAL A 181 3.21 23.63 -19.60
C VAL A 181 3.30 22.34 -18.80
N ASP A 182 2.92 22.39 -17.51
CA ASP A 182 2.84 21.21 -16.65
C ASP A 182 1.80 20.23 -17.18
N VAL A 183 2.19 18.96 -17.30
CA VAL A 183 1.33 17.87 -17.77
C VAL A 183 1.03 16.91 -16.62
N PRO A 184 -0.21 16.40 -16.52
CA PRO A 184 -0.55 15.41 -15.50
C PRO A 184 0.23 14.11 -15.73
N ALA A 185 0.40 13.32 -14.68
CA ALA A 185 1.10 12.03 -14.71
C ALA A 185 0.30 10.92 -15.42
N ASP A 186 -0.24 11.23 -16.60
CA ASP A 186 -1.05 10.35 -17.43
C ASP A 186 -0.41 10.21 -18.82
N ARG A 187 -0.27 8.96 -19.25
CA ARG A 187 0.35 8.61 -20.54
C ARG A 187 -0.38 9.25 -21.71
N THR A 188 -1.71 9.25 -21.69
CA THR A 188 -2.54 9.76 -22.78
C THR A 188 -2.44 11.27 -22.88
N ALA A 189 -2.46 11.97 -21.74
CA ALA A 189 -2.30 13.42 -21.67
C ALA A 189 -0.93 13.86 -22.19
N ILE A 190 0.15 13.17 -21.79
CA ILE A 190 1.50 13.46 -22.25
C ILE A 190 1.63 13.23 -23.76
N ILE A 191 1.19 12.06 -24.27
CA ILE A 191 1.24 11.78 -25.71
C ILE A 191 0.45 12.81 -26.51
N LYS A 192 -0.74 13.21 -26.03
CA LYS A 192 -1.57 14.23 -26.69
C LYS A 192 -0.89 15.59 -26.70
N ALA A 193 -0.32 16.04 -25.58
CA ALA A 193 0.39 17.31 -25.47
C ALA A 193 1.63 17.34 -26.37
N THR A 194 2.42 16.27 -26.37
CA THR A 194 3.62 16.15 -27.21
C THR A 194 3.28 16.07 -28.68
N ALA A 195 2.24 15.32 -29.08
CA ALA A 195 1.81 15.23 -30.48
C ALA A 195 1.23 16.55 -31.00
N ALA A 196 0.51 17.31 -30.17
CA ALA A 196 0.04 18.65 -30.53
C ALA A 196 1.22 19.61 -30.72
N SER A 197 2.20 19.54 -29.82
CA SER A 197 3.40 20.37 -29.87
C SER A 197 4.27 20.06 -31.10
N MET A 198 4.47 18.79 -31.44
CA MET A 198 5.27 18.39 -32.62
C MET A 198 4.67 18.86 -33.94
N LYS A 199 3.35 19.07 -34.01
CA LYS A 199 2.69 19.64 -35.19
C LYS A 199 2.92 21.14 -35.31
N ALA A 200 3.11 21.84 -34.19
CA ALA A 200 3.30 23.28 -34.16
C ALA A 200 4.77 23.69 -34.38
N GLY A 201 5.73 22.84 -34.00
CA GLY A 201 7.15 23.12 -34.15
C GLY A 201 8.03 22.21 -33.28
N PRO A 202 9.25 22.66 -32.93
CA PRO A 202 10.09 21.99 -31.95
C PRO A 202 9.38 21.82 -30.61
N VAL A 203 9.62 20.70 -29.94
CA VAL A 203 9.00 20.38 -28.65
C VAL A 203 10.06 20.33 -27.56
N LYS A 204 9.90 21.16 -26.54
CA LYS A 204 10.74 21.16 -25.35
C LYS A 204 10.07 20.32 -24.28
N ILE A 205 10.73 19.27 -23.83
CA ILE A 205 10.24 18.43 -22.74
C ILE A 205 11.15 18.63 -21.54
N THR A 206 10.58 19.01 -20.39
CA THR A 206 11.31 19.11 -19.13
C THR A 206 11.16 17.79 -18.38
N PHE A 207 12.29 17.11 -18.21
CA PHE A 207 12.41 15.88 -17.44
C PHE A 207 12.86 16.19 -16.02
N GLN A 208 12.37 15.40 -15.07
CA GLN A 208 12.94 15.27 -13.75
C GLN A 208 13.89 14.07 -13.75
N ILE A 209 15.15 14.29 -13.39
CA ILE A 209 16.22 13.29 -13.50
C ILE A 209 16.60 12.71 -12.14
N GLN A 210 17.09 11.48 -12.16
CA GLN A 210 17.72 10.82 -11.02
C GLN A 210 19.15 11.34 -10.91
N LEU A 211 19.51 11.89 -9.75
CA LEU A 211 20.88 12.33 -9.47
C LEU A 211 21.76 11.21 -8.91
N GLU A 212 21.15 10.34 -8.11
CA GLU A 212 21.84 9.24 -7.46
C GLU A 212 21.54 7.92 -8.16
N ASP A 213 22.60 7.13 -8.38
CA ASP A 213 22.46 5.75 -8.81
C ASP A 213 21.60 4.97 -7.81
N ASN A 214 20.86 3.97 -8.30
CA ASN A 214 20.01 3.10 -7.47
C ASN A 214 18.79 3.79 -6.81
N THR A 215 18.40 4.97 -7.31
CA THR A 215 17.12 5.60 -6.96
C THR A 215 16.10 5.39 -8.08
N TYR A 216 14.83 5.18 -7.71
CA TYR A 216 13.74 4.94 -8.66
C TYR A 216 12.53 5.80 -8.33
N ALA A 217 11.79 6.21 -9.36
CA ALA A 217 10.56 6.98 -9.19
C ALA A 217 9.41 6.10 -8.69
N CYS A 218 8.80 6.48 -7.57
CA CYS A 218 7.53 5.92 -7.13
C CYS A 218 6.37 6.44 -7.98
N VAL A 219 5.58 5.54 -8.50
CA VAL A 219 4.45 5.80 -9.40
C VAL A 219 3.26 6.52 -8.75
N SER A 220 3.19 6.50 -7.42
CA SER A 220 2.07 7.08 -6.67
C SER A 220 2.38 8.49 -6.16
N CYS A 221 3.62 8.73 -5.71
CA CYS A 221 4.00 10.03 -5.14
C CYS A 221 5.02 10.80 -5.99
N ASP A 222 5.43 10.27 -7.15
CA ASP A 222 6.45 10.82 -8.06
C ASP A 222 7.79 11.17 -7.38
N LYS A 223 8.09 10.57 -6.22
CA LYS A 223 9.36 10.77 -5.52
C LYS A 223 10.39 9.76 -6.00
N PHE A 224 11.62 10.21 -6.20
CA PHE A 224 12.76 9.30 -6.28
C PHE A 224 13.08 8.82 -4.89
N VAL A 225 13.10 7.51 -4.72
CA VAL A 225 13.43 6.82 -3.47
C VAL A 225 14.44 5.71 -3.79
N HIS A 226 15.25 5.36 -2.81
CA HIS A 226 16.30 4.36 -2.99
C HIS A 226 15.69 2.95 -3.17
N ALA A 227 16.41 2.05 -3.84
CA ALA A 227 15.91 0.72 -4.23
C ALA A 227 15.41 -0.14 -3.06
N ASP A 228 15.98 0.04 -1.87
CA ASP A 228 15.64 -0.69 -0.64
C ASP A 228 14.26 -0.33 -0.06
N GLU A 229 13.70 0.80 -0.48
CA GLU A 229 12.35 1.27 -0.17
C GLU A 229 11.27 0.69 -1.10
N PHE A 230 11.65 -0.17 -2.04
CA PHE A 230 10.74 -0.94 -2.86
C PHE A 230 10.76 -2.41 -2.46
N ASP A 231 9.69 -3.12 -2.83
CA ASP A 231 9.70 -4.57 -2.77
C ASP A 231 10.48 -5.11 -3.98
N GLY A 232 11.28 -6.16 -3.76
CA GLY A 232 12.25 -6.61 -4.76
C GLY A 232 11.63 -7.05 -6.09
N ASP A 233 10.41 -7.59 -6.04
CA ASP A 233 9.60 -7.96 -7.21
C ASP A 233 9.15 -6.75 -8.02
N GLN A 234 8.98 -5.58 -7.39
CA GLN A 234 8.57 -4.38 -8.10
C GLN A 234 9.67 -3.81 -8.99
N LEU A 235 10.94 -3.93 -8.58
CA LEU A 235 12.07 -3.44 -9.37
C LEU A 235 12.23 -4.20 -10.70
N GLU A 236 11.73 -5.43 -10.78
CA GLU A 236 11.73 -6.23 -12.01
C GLU A 236 10.65 -5.79 -13.01
N LEU A 237 9.61 -5.07 -12.57
CA LEU A 237 8.53 -4.58 -13.45
C LEU A 237 8.97 -3.45 -14.37
N GLY A 238 10.06 -2.77 -14.02
CA GLY A 238 10.62 -1.65 -14.75
C GLY A 238 10.00 -0.29 -14.38
N PRO A 239 10.62 0.79 -14.86
CA PRO A 239 10.24 2.17 -14.53
C PRO A 239 8.78 2.48 -14.87
N GLY A 240 8.16 3.33 -14.03
CA GLY A 240 6.75 3.71 -14.16
C GLY A 240 5.77 2.73 -13.51
N LYS A 241 6.26 1.64 -12.91
CA LYS A 241 5.43 0.66 -12.19
C LYS A 241 5.82 0.48 -10.72
N HIS A 242 6.96 1.01 -10.30
CA HIS A 242 7.44 0.86 -8.93
C HIS A 242 6.59 1.70 -7.96
N MET A 243 6.23 1.15 -6.81
CA MET A 243 5.49 1.80 -5.75
C MET A 243 6.28 1.68 -4.45
N CYS A 244 6.76 2.81 -3.91
CA CYS A 244 7.51 2.75 -2.66
C CYS A 244 6.66 2.16 -1.54
N ARG A 245 7.29 1.50 -0.56
CA ARG A 245 6.61 0.84 0.57
C ARG A 245 5.57 1.72 1.24
N GLY A 246 5.88 3.00 1.47
CA GLY A 246 4.93 3.93 2.06
C GLY A 246 3.66 4.16 1.22
N CYS A 247 3.76 4.14 -0.11
CA CYS A 247 2.59 4.21 -0.99
C CYS A 247 1.86 2.87 -1.09
N ALA A 248 2.58 1.74 -1.07
CA ALA A 248 1.99 0.41 -1.07
C ALA A 248 1.16 0.15 0.19
N GLU A 249 1.74 0.42 1.37
CA GLU A 249 1.05 0.31 2.66
C GLU A 249 -0.20 1.19 2.73
N PHE A 250 -0.15 2.39 2.14
CA PHE A 250 -1.30 3.29 2.11
C PHE A 250 -2.39 2.79 1.16
N ALA A 251 -2.02 2.17 0.03
CA ALA A 251 -2.97 1.60 -0.91
C ALA A 251 -3.75 0.42 -0.30
N ASP A 252 -3.11 -0.38 0.55
CA ASP A 252 -3.74 -1.53 1.23
C ASP A 252 -4.73 -1.14 2.34
N MET A 253 -4.76 0.13 2.75
CA MET A 253 -5.67 0.61 3.80
C MET A 253 -7.08 0.99 3.29
N PHE A 254 -7.28 1.12 1.98
CA PHE A 254 -8.54 1.56 1.35
C PHE A 254 -9.11 0.50 0.42
#